data_AF-Q8MWD5-F1
#
_entry.id   AF-Q8MWD5-F1
#
_cell.length_a   1.000
_cell.length_b   1.000
_cell.length_c   1.000
_cell.angle_alpha   90.00
_cell.angle_beta   90.00
_cell.angle_gamma   90.00
#
_symmetry.space_group_name_H-M   'P 1'
#
loop_
_entity.id
_entity.type
_entity.pdbx_description
1 polymer ?
#
loop_
_entity_poly.entity_id
_entity_poly.type
_entity_poly.pdbx_seq_one_letter_code
_entity_poly.pdbx_strand_id
1 'polypeptide(L)'
;TTIWRKGILHLDNKCTDCSTKCKVFEVWLGNRQEAFKKQKEKYEKEMNGKTSEHDSTNNNINNKYYKDFYKLLEKNDYKTVHGFINLLNKGRYCKETLPGEEVMDFTKTGDRETFYRSQYCQVCPDCGVKYDGTQCTHKSDNDSECVNNEDYKLPWGVKPTNITVLYSGNDQGDITQKLEDFCNSST
;
A
#
# COMPACT_ATOMS: atom_id res chain seq x y z
N THR A 1 14.45 17.11 -17.43
CA THR A 1 13.81 15.87 -16.92
C THR A 1 14.59 15.39 -15.72
N THR A 2 13.92 15.00 -14.63
CA THR A 2 14.58 14.41 -13.45
C THR A 2 15.14 13.02 -13.81
N ILE A 3 16.41 12.78 -13.51
CA ILE A 3 17.10 11.50 -13.72
C ILE A 3 17.83 11.16 -12.42
N TRP A 4 17.22 10.32 -11.60
CA TRP A 4 17.72 9.95 -10.27
C TRP A 4 19.09 9.25 -10.35
N ARG A 5 19.29 8.34 -11.31
CA ARG A 5 20.58 7.65 -11.52
C ARG A 5 21.76 8.60 -11.78
N LYS A 6 21.50 9.80 -12.31
CA LYS A 6 22.53 10.81 -12.57
C LYS A 6 22.59 11.90 -11.49
N GLY A 7 21.79 11.80 -10.43
CA GLY A 7 21.67 12.83 -9.40
C GLY A 7 21.04 14.14 -9.91
N ILE A 8 20.41 14.13 -11.09
CA ILE A 8 19.79 15.31 -11.68
C ILE A 8 18.36 15.41 -11.14
N LEU A 9 18.20 16.25 -10.11
CA LEU A 9 16.92 16.49 -9.46
C LEU A 9 16.37 17.87 -9.86
N HIS A 10 15.26 17.89 -10.60
CA HIS A 10 14.51 19.12 -10.81
C HIS A 10 13.34 19.16 -9.83
N LEU A 11 13.54 19.87 -8.71
CA LEU A 11 12.51 20.07 -7.70
C LEU A 11 11.62 21.27 -8.08
N ASP A 12 10.72 21.05 -9.05
CA ASP A 12 9.73 22.06 -9.43
C ASP A 12 8.63 22.17 -8.35
N ASN A 13 7.95 23.32 -8.27
CA ASN A 13 6.83 23.55 -7.34
C ASN A 13 5.71 22.50 -7.51
N LYS A 14 5.50 22.00 -8.73
CA LYS A 14 4.56 20.91 -9.05
C LYS A 14 4.95 19.59 -8.39
N CYS A 15 6.24 19.29 -8.27
CA CYS A 15 6.72 18.08 -7.60
C CYS A 15 6.48 18.15 -6.08
N THR A 16 6.70 19.32 -5.49
CA THR A 16 6.43 19.57 -4.06
C THR A 16 4.95 19.44 -3.74
N ASP A 17 4.07 19.96 -4.59
CA ASP A 17 2.61 19.82 -4.46
C ASP A 17 2.18 18.34 -4.56
N CYS A 18 2.73 17.59 -5.53
CA CYS A 18 2.50 16.15 -5.65
C CYS A 18 2.89 15.39 -4.37
N SER A 19 4.11 15.61 -3.87
CA SER A 19 4.59 14.99 -2.63
C SER A 19 3.68 15.33 -1.45
N THR A 20 3.24 16.58 -1.33
CA THR A 20 2.38 17.02 -0.22
C THR A 20 1.01 16.34 -0.27
N LYS A 21 0.39 16.29 -1.45
CA LYS A 21 -0.89 15.59 -1.67
C LYS A 21 -0.78 14.09 -1.41
N CYS A 22 0.30 13.46 -1.85
CA CYS A 22 0.56 12.04 -1.58
C CYS A 22 0.66 11.74 -0.08
N LYS A 23 1.40 12.55 0.69
CA LYS A 23 1.49 12.37 2.15
C LYS A 23 0.13 12.47 2.84
N VAL A 24 -0.69 13.45 2.46
CA VAL A 24 -2.05 13.61 3.02
C VAL A 24 -2.92 12.40 2.66
N PHE A 25 -2.84 11.93 1.41
CA PHE A 25 -3.57 10.76 0.96
C PHE A 25 -3.13 9.48 1.69
N GLU A 26 -1.84 9.26 1.88
CA GLU A 26 -1.29 8.11 2.62
C GLU A 26 -1.80 8.06 4.06
N VAL A 27 -1.80 9.20 4.77
CA VAL A 27 -2.33 9.30 6.13
C VAL A 27 -3.82 8.97 6.16
N TRP A 28 -4.59 9.54 5.22
CA TRP A 28 -6.01 9.24 5.11
C TRP A 28 -6.27 7.76 4.84
N LEU A 29 -5.50 7.15 3.94
CA LEU A 29 -5.62 5.75 3.56
C LEU A 29 -5.31 4.81 4.74
N GLY A 30 -4.25 5.09 5.50
CA GLY A 30 -3.92 4.36 6.72
C GLY A 30 -5.03 4.41 7.76
N ASN A 31 -5.64 5.58 7.98
CA ASN A 31 -6.79 5.71 8.88
C ASN A 31 -8.01 4.89 8.41
N ARG A 32 -8.23 4.79 7.09
CA ARG A 32 -9.31 3.96 6.53
C ARG A 32 -9.02 2.47 6.71
N GLN A 33 -7.78 2.05 6.52
CA GLN A 33 -7.36 0.67 6.74
C GLN A 33 -7.55 0.26 8.21
N GLU A 34 -7.18 1.12 9.16
CA GLU A 34 -7.37 0.86 10.59
C GLU A 34 -8.86 0.77 10.96
N ALA A 35 -9.69 1.68 10.44
CA ALA A 35 -11.14 1.65 10.65
C ALA A 35 -11.76 0.35 10.10
N PHE A 36 -11.32 -0.09 8.91
CA PHE A 36 -11.77 -1.34 8.31
C PHE A 36 -11.36 -2.56 9.17
N LYS A 37 -10.12 -2.60 9.67
CA LYS A 37 -9.66 -3.66 10.58
C LYS A 37 -10.52 -3.74 11.84
N LYS A 38 -10.81 -2.60 12.48
CA LYS A 38 -11.69 -2.54 13.67
C LYS A 38 -13.11 -3.04 13.38
N GLN A 39 -13.66 -2.70 12.21
CA GLN A 39 -14.97 -3.19 11.78
C GLN A 39 -14.96 -4.71 11.54
N LYS A 40 -13.90 -5.24 10.94
CA LYS A 40 -13.71 -6.68 10.70
C LYS A 40 -13.67 -7.46 12.02
N GLU A 41 -12.86 -7.00 12.98
CA GLU A 41 -12.76 -7.60 14.31
C GLU A 41 -14.08 -7.52 15.08
N LYS A 42 -14.80 -6.39 14.97
CA LYS A 42 -16.12 -6.24 15.60
C LYS A 42 -17.12 -7.21 14.98
N TYR A 43 -17.17 -7.32 13.65
CA TYR A 43 -18.07 -8.25 12.97
C TYR A 43 -17.82 -9.70 13.41
N GLU A 44 -16.56 -10.10 13.48
CA GLU A 44 -16.19 -11.43 13.96
C GLU A 44 -16.64 -11.69 15.40
N LYS A 45 -16.48 -10.71 16.30
CA LYS A 45 -16.95 -10.80 17.70
C LYS A 45 -18.46 -10.91 17.80
N GLU A 46 -19.21 -10.11 17.02
CA GLU A 46 -20.69 -10.15 17.02
C GLU A 46 -21.22 -11.49 16.46
N MET A 47 -20.56 -12.04 15.45
CA MET A 47 -20.92 -13.34 14.85
C MET A 47 -20.52 -14.55 15.71
N ASN A 48 -19.34 -14.51 16.34
CA ASN A 48 -18.85 -15.57 17.23
C ASN A 48 -19.39 -15.44 18.66
N GLY A 49 -20.06 -14.33 18.96
CA GLY A 49 -20.73 -14.08 20.22
C GLY A 49 -21.78 -15.14 20.48
N LYS A 50 -21.38 -16.19 21.21
CA LYS A 50 -22.23 -16.76 22.26
C LYS A 50 -22.89 -15.56 22.92
N THR A 51 -24.21 -15.50 22.84
CA THR A 51 -25.05 -14.66 23.70
C THR A 51 -24.44 -14.62 25.09
N SER A 52 -23.64 -13.60 25.40
CA SER A 52 -23.71 -13.03 26.74
C SER A 52 -25.18 -12.73 26.86
N GLU A 53 -25.84 -13.37 27.82
CA GLU A 53 -27.11 -12.87 28.33
C GLU A 53 -26.85 -11.41 28.66
N HIS A 54 -27.18 -10.53 27.72
CA HIS A 54 -27.01 -9.11 27.87
C HIS A 54 -27.95 -8.76 29.01
N ASP A 55 -27.37 -8.36 30.14
CA ASP A 55 -27.99 -8.34 31.47
C ASP A 55 -29.50 -8.10 31.46
N SER A 56 -30.18 -9.05 32.09
CA SER A 56 -31.62 -9.32 32.08
C SER A 56 -32.46 -8.30 32.84
N THR A 57 -32.16 -7.00 32.80
CA THR A 57 -32.87 -6.03 33.66
C THR A 57 -33.43 -4.78 33.01
N ASN A 58 -33.25 -4.50 31.70
CA ASN A 58 -33.91 -3.29 31.17
C ASN A 58 -34.26 -3.16 29.67
N ASN A 59 -34.08 -4.15 28.78
CA ASN A 59 -34.41 -3.96 27.35
C ASN A 59 -34.76 -5.27 26.59
N ASN A 60 -35.92 -5.85 26.88
CA ASN A 60 -36.33 -7.13 26.27
C ASN A 60 -36.65 -7.03 24.75
N ILE A 61 -36.98 -5.84 24.25
CA ILE A 61 -37.40 -5.65 22.85
C ILE A 61 -36.19 -5.55 21.90
N ASN A 62 -35.15 -4.77 22.24
CA ASN A 62 -33.98 -4.57 21.37
C ASN A 62 -33.13 -5.83 21.19
N ASN A 63 -33.07 -6.69 22.20
CA ASN A 63 -32.25 -7.91 22.17
C ASN A 63 -32.81 -8.96 21.18
N LYS A 64 -34.14 -9.06 21.05
CA LYS A 64 -34.77 -10.01 20.12
C LYS A 64 -34.52 -9.65 18.66
N TYR A 65 -34.68 -8.38 18.28
CA TYR A 65 -34.44 -7.92 16.92
C TYR A 65 -32.98 -8.12 16.48
N TYR A 66 -32.03 -7.87 17.38
CA TYR A 66 -30.61 -8.07 17.12
C TYR A 66 -30.28 -9.54 16.85
N LYS A 67 -30.82 -10.45 17.67
CA LYS A 67 -30.61 -11.90 17.52
C LYS A 67 -31.23 -12.45 16.23
N ASP A 68 -32.44 -12.01 15.89
CA ASP A 68 -33.13 -12.48 14.69
C ASP A 68 -32.46 -11.98 13.41
N PHE A 69 -31.87 -10.78 13.42
CA PHE A 69 -31.07 -10.25 12.32
C PHE A 69 -29.80 -11.07 12.06
N TYR A 70 -29.00 -11.37 13.09
CA TYR A 70 -27.78 -12.17 12.90
C TYR A 70 -28.07 -13.63 12.52
N LYS A 71 -29.15 -14.22 13.01
CA LYS A 71 -29.62 -15.53 12.51
C LYS A 71 -29.95 -15.50 11.02
N LEU A 72 -30.54 -14.40 10.53
CA LEU A 72 -30.83 -14.24 9.11
C LEU A 72 -29.53 -14.10 8.29
N LEU A 73 -28.54 -13.36 8.79
CA LEU A 73 -27.23 -13.26 8.16
C LEU A 73 -26.52 -14.62 8.09
N GLU A 74 -26.58 -15.40 9.18
CA GLU A 74 -26.01 -16.74 9.25
C GLU A 74 -26.64 -17.68 8.21
N LYS A 75 -27.97 -17.62 8.02
CA LYS A 75 -28.69 -18.42 7.01
C LYS A 75 -28.33 -18.09 5.56
N ASN A 76 -27.80 -16.89 5.29
CA ASN A 76 -27.47 -16.42 3.95
C ASN A 76 -25.96 -16.50 3.65
N ASP A 77 -25.23 -17.42 4.29
CA ASP A 77 -23.78 -17.63 4.14
C ASP A 77 -22.89 -16.44 4.57
N TYR A 78 -23.46 -15.44 5.24
CA TYR A 78 -22.70 -14.31 5.81
C TYR A 78 -22.24 -14.61 7.23
N LYS A 79 -22.22 -15.87 7.66
CA LYS A 79 -21.72 -16.25 8.99
C LYS A 79 -20.26 -15.82 9.20
N THR A 80 -19.48 -15.88 8.12
CA THR A 80 -18.05 -15.60 8.17
C THR A 80 -17.76 -14.16 7.79
N VAL A 81 -16.67 -13.63 8.34
CA VAL A 81 -16.10 -12.35 7.93
C VAL A 81 -15.88 -12.28 6.41
N HIS A 82 -15.46 -13.38 5.80
CA HIS A 82 -15.27 -13.47 4.35
C HIS A 82 -16.58 -13.26 3.57
N GLY A 83 -17.69 -13.86 4.02
CA GLY A 83 -19.01 -13.64 3.42
C GLY A 83 -19.45 -12.18 3.50
N PHE A 84 -19.23 -11.53 4.63
CA PHE A 84 -19.52 -10.10 4.82
C PHE A 84 -18.69 -9.20 3.91
N ILE A 85 -17.37 -9.44 3.84
CA ILE A 85 -16.47 -8.66 2.98
C ILE A 85 -16.87 -8.79 1.51
N ASN A 86 -17.25 -9.99 1.06
CA ASN A 86 -17.77 -10.20 -0.29
C ASN A 86 -19.05 -9.41 -0.59
N LEU A 87 -19.87 -9.13 0.42
CA LEU A 87 -21.04 -8.29 0.29
C LEU A 87 -20.69 -6.81 0.16
N LEU A 88 -19.65 -6.35 0.88
CA LEU A 88 -19.12 -4.98 0.72
C LEU A 88 -18.58 -4.74 -0.68
N ASN A 89 -17.84 -5.70 -1.25
CA ASN A 89 -17.38 -5.64 -2.64
C ASN A 89 -18.53 -5.53 -3.66
N LYS A 90 -19.75 -5.96 -3.29
CA LYS A 90 -20.92 -5.84 -4.15
C LYS A 90 -21.60 -4.46 -4.09
N GLY A 91 -21.16 -3.58 -3.21
CA GLY A 91 -21.66 -2.22 -3.10
C GLY A 91 -21.49 -1.44 -4.41
N ARG A 92 -22.47 -0.60 -4.75
CA ARG A 92 -22.46 0.18 -6.00
C ARG A 92 -21.14 0.94 -6.21
N TYR A 93 -20.70 1.68 -5.19
CA TYR A 93 -19.47 2.47 -5.25
C TYR A 93 -18.18 1.63 -5.24
N CYS A 94 -18.25 0.36 -4.83
CA CYS A 94 -17.12 -0.57 -4.89
C CYS A 94 -17.01 -1.26 -6.25
N LYS A 95 -18.15 -1.42 -6.96
CA LYS A 95 -18.21 -2.02 -8.29
C LYS A 95 -17.99 -1.02 -9.44
N GLU A 96 -18.34 0.24 -9.24
CA GLU A 96 -18.14 1.27 -10.25
C GLU A 96 -16.64 1.49 -10.46
N THR A 97 -16.16 1.18 -11.67
CA THR A 97 -14.77 1.43 -12.06
C THR A 97 -14.63 2.78 -12.75
N LEU A 98 -13.64 3.56 -12.35
CA LEU A 98 -13.13 4.65 -13.17
C LEU A 98 -12.23 4.07 -14.29
N PRO A 99 -12.22 4.68 -15.49
CA PRO A 99 -11.38 4.19 -16.58
C PRO A 99 -9.90 4.25 -16.18
N GLY A 100 -9.24 3.09 -16.20
CA GLY A 100 -7.82 2.95 -15.84
C GLY A 100 -7.55 2.57 -14.38
N GLU A 101 -8.58 2.35 -13.56
CA GLU A 101 -8.44 1.93 -12.15
C GLU A 101 -8.91 0.49 -11.94
N GLU A 102 -8.28 -0.20 -10.98
CA GLU A 102 -8.72 -1.55 -10.58
C GLU A 102 -10.03 -1.49 -9.78
N VAL A 103 -10.88 -2.50 -9.95
CA VAL A 103 -12.05 -2.70 -9.10
C VAL A 103 -11.59 -2.87 -7.65
N MET A 104 -12.24 -2.17 -6.73
CA MET A 104 -12.00 -2.35 -5.29
C MET A 104 -12.36 -3.78 -4.87
N ASP A 105 -11.42 -4.45 -4.22
CA ASP A 105 -11.60 -5.81 -3.73
C ASP A 105 -10.96 -6.00 -2.36
N PHE A 106 -11.79 -5.97 -1.34
CA PHE A 106 -11.39 -6.16 0.05
C PHE A 106 -10.97 -7.61 0.41
N THR A 107 -11.07 -8.55 -0.54
CA THR A 107 -10.60 -9.95 -0.35
C THR A 107 -9.20 -10.19 -0.87
N LYS A 108 -8.65 -9.29 -1.70
CA LYS A 108 -7.27 -9.40 -2.19
C LYS A 108 -6.28 -9.42 -1.03
N THR A 109 -5.40 -10.42 -1.04
CA THR A 109 -4.26 -10.57 -0.13
C THR A 109 -2.97 -10.54 -0.94
N GLY A 110 -2.02 -9.66 -0.59
CA GLY A 110 -0.73 -9.53 -1.29
C GLY A 110 -0.20 -8.10 -1.32
N ASP A 111 0.84 -7.82 -2.11
CA ASP A 111 1.56 -6.54 -2.06
C ASP A 111 0.79 -5.33 -2.62
N ARG A 112 -0.37 -5.56 -3.25
CA ARG A 112 -1.27 -4.52 -3.81
C ARG A 112 -2.71 -4.72 -3.32
N GLU A 113 -2.90 -4.63 -2.02
CA GLU A 113 -4.23 -4.66 -1.41
C GLU A 113 -5.06 -3.40 -1.73
N THR A 114 -6.35 -3.41 -1.40
CA THR A 114 -7.25 -2.25 -1.61
C THR A 114 -6.77 -0.97 -0.92
N PHE A 115 -5.98 -1.08 0.15
CA PHE A 115 -5.40 0.07 0.87
C PHE A 115 -3.96 0.40 0.42
N TYR A 116 -3.55 -0.05 -0.76
CA TYR A 116 -2.24 0.27 -1.31
C TYR A 116 -2.16 1.73 -1.80
N ARG A 117 -0.97 2.32 -1.68
CA ARG A 117 -0.70 3.69 -2.16
C ARG A 117 -0.97 3.82 -3.66
N SER A 118 -1.42 5.00 -4.07
CA SER A 118 -1.71 5.30 -5.47
C SER A 118 -0.48 5.09 -6.38
N GLN A 119 -0.72 4.71 -7.64
CA GLN A 119 0.34 4.64 -8.67
C GLN A 119 1.03 5.99 -8.90
N TYR A 120 0.30 7.10 -8.70
CA TYR A 120 0.86 8.45 -8.80
C TYR A 120 1.79 8.84 -7.64
N CYS A 121 1.69 8.14 -6.52
CA CYS A 121 2.53 8.36 -5.33
C CYS A 121 3.70 7.37 -5.26
N GLN A 122 3.95 6.60 -6.33
CA GLN A 122 5.15 5.79 -6.42
C GLN A 122 6.38 6.68 -6.63
N VAL A 123 7.53 6.12 -6.31
CA VAL A 123 8.81 6.76 -6.63
C VAL A 123 8.93 6.99 -8.13
N CYS A 124 9.53 8.12 -8.51
CA CYS A 124 9.80 8.38 -9.93
C CYS A 124 10.76 7.33 -10.49
N PRO A 125 10.61 6.94 -11.76
CA PRO A 125 11.57 6.05 -12.40
C PRO A 125 12.99 6.60 -12.33
N ASP A 126 13.95 5.70 -12.11
CA ASP A 126 15.38 5.99 -12.03
C ASP A 126 15.89 6.85 -13.21
N CYS A 127 15.44 6.50 -14.40
CA CYS A 127 15.80 7.13 -15.66
C CYS A 127 14.88 8.30 -16.04
N GLY A 128 13.88 8.60 -15.22
CA GLY A 128 12.82 9.54 -15.55
C GLY A 128 11.87 9.02 -16.63
N VAL A 129 11.11 9.94 -17.21
CA VAL A 129 10.07 9.64 -18.20
C VAL A 129 10.30 10.42 -19.49
N LYS A 130 9.82 9.87 -20.59
CA LYS A 130 9.74 10.53 -21.90
C LYS A 130 8.29 10.91 -22.18
N TYR A 131 8.07 12.17 -22.53
CA TYR A 131 6.75 12.65 -22.97
C TYR A 131 6.69 12.64 -24.49
N ASP A 132 5.70 11.97 -25.06
CA ASP A 132 5.50 11.86 -26.52
C ASP A 132 4.51 12.90 -27.09
N GLY A 133 4.02 13.82 -26.25
CA GLY A 133 2.97 14.78 -26.60
C GLY A 133 1.60 14.44 -26.02
N THR A 134 1.40 13.18 -25.63
CA THR A 134 0.12 12.65 -25.12
C THR A 134 0.27 11.96 -23.77
N GLN A 135 1.34 11.19 -23.58
CA GLN A 135 1.59 10.40 -22.38
C GLN A 135 3.07 10.43 -21.96
N CYS A 136 3.30 10.32 -20.65
CA CYS A 136 4.62 10.06 -20.09
C CYS A 136 4.85 8.54 -20.04
N THR A 137 5.91 8.07 -20.68
CA THR A 137 6.35 6.66 -20.63
C THR A 137 7.70 6.57 -19.92
N HIS A 138 7.94 5.47 -19.20
CA HIS A 138 9.22 5.25 -18.53
C HIS A 138 10.34 5.16 -19.56
N LYS A 139 11.46 5.84 -19.32
CA LYS A 139 12.66 5.63 -20.11
C LYS A 139 13.23 4.25 -19.79
N SER A 140 13.83 3.61 -20.81
CA SER A 140 14.54 2.34 -20.62
C SER A 140 15.72 2.55 -19.68
N ASP A 141 15.98 1.54 -18.84
CA ASP A 141 17.17 1.50 -17.98
C ASP A 141 18.50 1.60 -18.75
N ASN A 142 18.48 1.20 -20.03
CA ASN A 142 19.62 1.25 -20.94
C ASN A 142 19.65 2.51 -21.81
N ASP A 143 18.76 3.47 -21.58
CA ASP A 143 18.76 4.74 -22.31
C ASP A 143 20.11 5.44 -22.11
N SER A 144 20.77 5.85 -23.20
CA SER A 144 22.07 6.52 -23.16
C SER A 144 22.06 7.81 -22.32
N GLU A 145 20.90 8.48 -22.22
CA GLU A 145 20.74 9.64 -21.35
C GLU A 145 20.64 9.26 -19.86
N CYS A 146 20.31 8.00 -19.54
CA CYS A 146 20.18 7.48 -18.18
C CYS A 146 21.43 6.74 -17.70
N VAL A 147 22.05 5.92 -18.54
CA VAL A 147 23.26 5.19 -18.18
C VAL A 147 24.41 6.18 -18.07
N ASN A 148 25.00 6.30 -16.88
CA ASN A 148 26.29 6.94 -16.69
C ASN A 148 27.36 5.87 -16.94
N ASN A 149 27.94 5.86 -18.14
CA ASN A 149 29.08 4.98 -18.47
C ASN A 149 30.43 5.57 -18.04
N GLU A 150 30.42 6.68 -17.29
CA GLU A 150 31.64 7.32 -16.82
C GLU A 150 31.89 6.95 -15.36
N ASP A 151 32.89 6.09 -15.14
CA ASP A 151 33.46 5.88 -13.82
C ASP A 151 33.93 7.22 -13.26
N TYR A 152 33.59 7.51 -12.00
CA TYR A 152 34.08 8.71 -11.33
C TYR A 152 35.61 8.66 -11.26
N LYS A 153 36.26 9.55 -12.02
CA LYS A 153 37.72 9.70 -11.99
C LYS A 153 38.10 10.57 -10.80
N LEU A 154 38.82 9.98 -9.84
CA LEU A 154 39.36 10.74 -8.71
C LEU A 154 40.33 11.83 -9.22
N PRO A 155 40.24 13.08 -8.70
CA PRO A 155 41.23 14.11 -8.98
C PRO A 155 42.63 13.68 -8.53
N TRP A 156 43.67 14.17 -9.21
CA TRP A 156 45.06 13.83 -8.88
C TRP A 156 45.36 14.19 -7.42
N GLY A 157 45.84 13.22 -6.65
CA GLY A 157 46.35 13.43 -5.29
C GLY A 157 45.32 13.20 -4.19
N VAL A 158 44.09 12.83 -4.55
CA VAL A 158 43.04 12.48 -3.59
C VAL A 158 43.16 11.00 -3.22
N LYS A 159 43.21 10.68 -1.92
CA LYS A 159 43.11 9.30 -1.44
C LYS A 159 41.64 8.86 -1.49
N PRO A 160 41.31 7.74 -2.15
CA PRO A 160 39.95 7.22 -2.16
C PRO A 160 39.53 6.78 -0.75
N THR A 161 38.28 7.07 -0.38
CA THR A 161 37.63 6.49 0.79
C THR A 161 36.75 5.34 0.32
N ASN A 162 37.06 4.13 0.76
CA ASN A 162 36.20 2.97 0.50
C ASN A 162 34.98 3.04 1.42
N ILE A 163 33.81 3.23 0.82
CA ILE A 163 32.51 3.15 1.53
C ILE A 163 31.89 1.82 1.14
N THR A 164 31.72 0.93 2.11
CA THR A 164 30.98 -0.31 1.91
C THR A 164 29.48 0.02 1.92
N VAL A 165 28.85 0.01 0.74
CA VAL A 165 27.40 0.18 0.63
C VAL A 165 26.74 -1.18 0.70
N LEU A 166 25.83 -1.36 1.67
CA LEU A 166 25.00 -2.55 1.75
C LEU A 166 23.93 -2.48 0.65
N TYR A 167 24.08 -3.30 -0.38
CA TYR A 167 23.10 -3.43 -1.45
C TYR A 167 22.08 -4.50 -1.09
N SER A 168 20.80 -4.10 -1.00
CA SER A 168 19.71 -4.94 -0.49
C SER A 168 19.17 -5.99 -1.46
N GLY A 169 19.82 -6.23 -2.60
CA GLY A 169 19.33 -7.16 -3.62
C GLY A 169 18.13 -6.63 -4.41
N ASN A 170 17.66 -7.40 -5.39
CA ASN A 170 16.52 -7.03 -6.24
C ASN A 170 15.28 -7.90 -5.96
N ASP A 171 15.43 -9.02 -5.25
CA ASP A 171 14.36 -9.98 -5.02
C ASP A 171 13.66 -9.75 -3.68
N GLN A 172 12.40 -10.19 -3.60
CA GLN A 172 11.59 -10.08 -2.40
C GLN A 172 12.17 -10.96 -1.29
N GLY A 173 12.68 -10.34 -0.23
CA GLY A 173 13.27 -11.02 0.94
C GLY A 173 14.78 -10.81 1.08
N ASP A 174 15.48 -10.39 0.02
CA ASP A 174 16.94 -10.15 0.04
C ASP A 174 17.34 -9.13 1.12
N ILE A 175 16.54 -8.07 1.28
CA ILE A 175 16.78 -7.03 2.28
C ILE A 175 16.63 -7.57 3.70
N THR A 176 15.64 -8.43 3.93
CA THR A 176 15.36 -9.00 5.25
C THR A 176 16.49 -9.93 5.67
N GLN A 177 16.95 -10.79 4.75
CA GLN A 177 18.06 -11.71 5.01
C GLN A 177 19.38 -10.96 5.26
N LYS A 178 19.69 -9.93 4.46
CA LYS A 178 20.91 -9.12 4.65
C LYS A 178 20.88 -8.27 5.92
N LEU A 179 19.71 -7.75 6.29
CA LEU A 179 19.54 -7.03 7.56
C LEU A 179 19.64 -7.98 8.75
N GLU A 180 19.10 -9.20 8.66
CA GLU A 180 19.29 -10.23 9.68
C GLU A 180 20.77 -10.56 9.87
N ASP A 181 21.52 -10.82 8.80
CA ASP A 181 22.96 -11.10 8.89
C ASP A 181 23.73 -9.93 9.53
N PHE A 182 23.39 -8.68 9.17
CA PHE A 182 24.04 -7.48 9.72
C PHE A 182 23.68 -7.23 11.20
N CYS A 183 22.42 -7.43 11.58
CA CYS A 183 21.96 -7.25 12.96
C CYS A 183 22.45 -8.38 13.88
N ASN A 184 22.62 -9.59 13.35
CA ASN A 184 23.15 -10.74 14.08
C ASN A 184 24.68 -10.68 14.23
N SER A 185 25.39 -9.94 13.38
CA SER A 185 26.81 -9.61 13.55
C SER A 185 27.02 -8.50 14.59
N SER A 186 26.51 -8.68 15.80
CA SER A 186 26.87 -7.85 16.95
C SER A 186 28.04 -8.53 17.69
N THR A 187 29.27 -8.07 17.44
CA THR A 187 30.44 -8.32 18.31
C THR A 187 30.80 -7.04 19.04
#